data_AF-A0ABD2ILM8-F1
#
_entry.id   AF-A0ABD2ILM8-F1
#
_cell.length_a   1.000
_cell.length_b   1.000
_cell.length_c   1.000
_cell.angle_alpha   90.00
_cell.angle_beta   90.00
_cell.angle_gamma   90.00
#
_symmetry.space_group_name_H-M   'P 1'
#
loop_
_entity.id
_entity.type
_entity.pdbx_description
1 polymer ?
#
loop_
_entity_poly.entity_id
_entity_poly.type
_entity_poly.pdbx_seq_one_letter_code
_entity_poly.pdbx_strand_id
1 'polypeptide(L)'
;MRGEIEQWEVPPMPVGGFDLIAVNVPKGPKIKIALRYLFNIWKQTDLCLSKELLEHLNLDEIDKMEIPTGGNEKVKKTKQKRRHSPAKR
;
A
#
# COMPACT_ATOMS: atom_id res chain seq x y z
N MET A 1 25.03 29.67 18.65
CA MET A 1 25.15 28.25 18.26
C MET A 1 24.10 27.99 17.19
N ARG A 2 24.50 27.61 15.97
CA ARG A 2 23.54 27.17 14.95
C ARG A 2 23.26 25.70 15.25
N GLY A 3 22.05 25.38 15.72
CA GLY A 3 21.65 24.00 15.99
C GLY A 3 21.67 23.21 14.68
N GLU A 4 22.36 22.07 14.70
CA GLU A 4 22.30 21.09 13.64
C GLU A 4 20.87 20.57 13.58
N ILE A 5 20.19 20.78 12.45
CA ILE A 5 18.89 20.15 12.21
C ILE A 5 19.22 18.67 11.95
N GLU A 6 19.06 17.84 12.98
CA GLU A 6 19.23 16.40 12.89
C GLU A 6 18.41 15.87 11.71
N GLN A 7 19.03 15.05 10.87
CA GLN A 7 18.41 14.43 9.71
C GLN A 7 17.38 13.41 10.20
N TRP A 8 16.15 13.86 10.47
CA TRP A 8 15.04 12.98 10.75
C TRP A 8 14.55 12.36 9.43
N GLU A 9 14.92 11.11 9.19
CA GLU A 9 14.41 10.34 8.06
C GLU A 9 13.05 9.72 8.41
N VAL A 10 12.06 9.92 7.54
CA VAL A 10 10.74 9.30 7.70
C VAL A 10 10.91 7.79 7.49
N PRO A 11 10.61 6.93 8.48
CA PRO A 11 10.73 5.50 8.32
C PRO A 11 9.77 4.99 7.22
N PRO A 12 10.07 3.86 6.57
CA PRO A 12 9.09 3.18 5.72
C PRO A 12 8.05 2.46 6.58
N MET A 13 6.83 2.32 6.05
CA MET A 13 5.78 1.56 6.74
C MET A 13 6.20 0.09 6.91
N PRO A 14 6.08 -0.49 8.11
CA PRO A 14 6.56 -1.85 8.42
C PRO A 14 5.67 -2.97 7.85
N VAL A 15 4.49 -2.63 7.34
CA VAL A 15 3.47 -3.58 6.85
C VAL A 15 3.17 -3.31 5.39
N GLY A 16 3.19 -4.35 4.56
CA GLY A 16 2.89 -4.31 3.15
C GLY A 16 1.66 -5.12 2.75
N GLY A 17 1.34 -5.10 1.45
CA GLY A 17 0.21 -5.86 0.91
C GLY A 17 0.35 -7.39 1.07
N PHE A 18 1.59 -7.91 1.09
CA PHE A 18 1.82 -9.34 1.32
C PHE A 18 1.49 -9.77 2.75
N ASP A 19 1.77 -8.91 3.73
CA ASP A 19 1.44 -9.18 5.13
C ASP A 19 -0.08 -9.22 5.32
N LEU A 20 -0.82 -8.31 4.69
CA LEU A 20 -2.28 -8.34 4.72
C LEU A 20 -2.86 -9.63 4.13
N ILE A 21 -2.26 -10.15 3.05
CA ILE A 21 -2.67 -11.42 2.46
C ILE A 21 -2.39 -12.58 3.43
N ALA A 22 -1.27 -12.54 4.17
CA ALA A 22 -0.94 -13.55 5.17
C ALA A 22 -1.95 -13.57 6.34
N VAL A 23 -2.57 -12.43 6.65
CA VAL A 23 -3.63 -12.29 7.67
C VAL A 23 -5.04 -12.48 7.07
N ASN A 24 -5.15 -13.12 5.89
CA ASN A 24 -6.42 -13.42 5.20
C ASN A 24 -7.24 -12.19 4.75
N VAL A 25 -6.61 -11.03 4.55
CA VAL A 25 -7.30 -9.89 3.92
C VAL A 25 -7.55 -10.25 2.44
N PRO A 26 -8.82 -10.20 1.98
CA PRO A 26 -9.14 -10.51 0.59
C PRO A 26 -8.45 -9.54 -0.37
N LYS A 27 -7.87 -10.12 -1.43
CA LYS A 27 -7.21 -9.37 -2.50
C LYS A 27 -8.20 -8.42 -3.19
N GLY A 28 -7.70 -7.26 -3.59
CA GLY A 28 -8.48 -6.26 -4.33
C GLY A 28 -8.57 -4.92 -3.58
N PRO A 29 -9.65 -4.15 -3.75
CA PRO A 29 -9.79 -2.83 -3.14
C PRO A 29 -9.66 -2.85 -1.61
N LYS A 30 -10.07 -3.95 -0.96
CA LYS A 30 -9.97 -4.13 0.49
C LYS A 30 -8.53 -4.04 1.02
N ILE A 31 -7.53 -4.51 0.28
CA ILE A 31 -6.11 -4.32 0.64
C ILE A 31 -5.75 -2.83 0.74
N LYS A 32 -6.22 -2.01 -0.21
CA LYS A 32 -5.92 -0.57 -0.20
C LYS A 32 -6.57 0.14 0.98
N ILE A 33 -7.79 -0.26 1.35
CA ILE A 33 -8.49 0.28 2.52
C ILE A 33 -7.77 -0.13 3.80
N ALA A 34 -7.42 -1.41 3.93
CA ALA A 34 -6.68 -1.96 5.06
C ALA A 34 -5.32 -1.24 5.24
N LEU A 35 -4.53 -1.09 4.16
CA LEU A 35 -3.28 -0.33 4.21
C LEU A 35 -3.49 1.12 4.66
N ARG A 36 -4.53 1.78 4.15
CA ARG A 36 -4.84 3.16 4.54
C ARG A 36 -5.23 3.27 6.01
N TYR A 37 -6.02 2.32 6.49
CA TYR A 37 -6.43 2.23 7.89
C TYR A 37 -5.20 2.05 8.80
N LEU A 38 -4.36 1.07 8.51
CA LEU A 38 -3.12 0.83 9.26
C LEU A 38 -2.16 2.02 9.18
N PHE A 39 -2.05 2.68 8.03
CA PHE A 39 -1.20 3.85 7.88
C PHE A 39 -1.66 5.02 8.75
N ASN A 40 -2.96 5.21 8.94
CA ASN A 40 -3.49 6.23 9.83
C ASN A 40 -3.14 5.93 11.30
N ILE A 41 -3.26 4.67 11.72
CA ILE A 41 -2.87 4.25 13.08
C ILE A 41 -1.37 4.45 13.29
N TRP A 42 -0.56 4.02 12.33
CA TRP A 42 0.90 4.17 12.40
C TRP A 42 1.34 5.63 12.52
N LYS A 43 0.66 6.54 11.81
CA LYS A 43 0.85 7.99 11.95
C LYS A 43 0.45 8.53 13.32
N GLN A 44 -0.63 8.01 13.91
CA GLN A 44 -1.07 8.40 15.24
C GLN A 44 -0.11 7.94 16.34
N THR A 45 0.69 6.90 16.06
CA THR A 45 1.73 6.38 16.96
C THR A 45 3.12 6.94 16.69
N ASP A 46 3.23 8.13 16.12
CA ASP A 46 4.50 8.80 15.79
C ASP A 46 5.47 7.94 14.95
N LEU A 47 4.92 7.09 14.08
CA LEU A 47 5.67 6.16 13.22
C LEU A 47 6.50 5.11 13.98
N CYS A 48 6.21 4.85 15.25
CA CYS A 48 6.96 3.92 16.10
C CYS A 48 6.53 2.45 15.97
N LEU A 49 5.30 2.17 15.52
CA LEU A 49 4.82 0.78 15.43
C LEU A 49 5.56 0.00 14.33
N SER A 50 5.75 -1.29 14.58
CA SER A 50 6.38 -2.25 13.66
C SER A 50 5.32 -3.22 13.10
N LYS A 51 5.53 -4.54 13.22
CA LYS A 51 4.57 -5.55 12.76
C LYS A 51 3.32 -5.66 13.65
N GLU A 52 3.40 -5.16 14.88
CA GLU A 52 2.25 -5.04 15.82
C GLU A 52 1.10 -4.22 15.23
N LEU A 53 1.39 -3.39 14.23
CA LEU A 53 0.36 -2.67 13.48
C LEU A 53 -0.71 -3.59 12.89
N LEU A 54 -0.37 -4.84 12.55
CA LEU A 54 -1.33 -5.84 12.05
C LEU A 54 -2.34 -6.27 13.12
N GLU A 55 -2.03 -6.14 14.40
CA GLU A 55 -2.93 -6.52 15.50
C GLU A 55 -4.09 -5.53 15.64
N HIS A 56 -3.88 -4.29 15.21
CA HIS A 56 -4.92 -3.28 15.15
C HIS A 56 -5.85 -3.45 13.95
N LEU A 57 -5.60 -4.42 13.07
CA LEU A 57 -6.42 -4.63 11.87
C LEU A 57 -7.81 -5.16 12.25
N ASN A 58 -8.84 -4.31 12.08
CA ASN A 58 -10.23 -4.70 12.28
C ASN A 58 -10.96 -4.85 10.93
N LEU A 59 -11.20 -6.10 10.52
CA LEU A 59 -11.88 -6.43 9.25
C LEU A 59 -13.31 -5.87 9.18
N ASP A 60 -14.03 -5.82 10.31
CA ASP A 60 -15.40 -5.29 10.37
C ASP A 60 -15.43 -3.78 10.17
N GLU A 61 -14.42 -3.06 10.64
CA GLU A 61 -14.28 -1.62 10.38
C GLU A 61 -13.88 -1.35 8.93
N ILE A 62 -12.97 -2.17 8.38
CA ILE A 62 -12.53 -2.06 6.99
C ILE A 62 -13.69 -2.31 6.02
N ASP A 63 -14.60 -3.23 6.34
CA ASP A 63 -15.78 -3.52 5.51
C ASP A 63 -16.79 -2.36 5.50
N LYS A 64 -16.90 -1.63 6.62
CA LYS A 64 -17.76 -0.43 6.74
C LYS A 64 -17.19 0.81 6.06
N MET A 65 -15.88 0.84 5.83
CA MET A 65 -15.25 1.93 5.08
C MET A 65 -15.56 1.79 3.60
N GLU A 66 -16.73 2.26 3.19
CA GLU A 66 -17.08 2.35 1.78
C GLU A 66 -16.08 3.21 1.02
N ILE A 67 -15.65 2.68 -0.13
CA ILE A 67 -14.74 3.37 -1.04
C ILE A 67 -15.56 4.46 -1.73
N PRO A 68 -15.09 5.73 -1.83
CA PRO A 68 -15.57 6.59 -2.89
C PRO A 68 -15.09 5.94 -4.19
N THR A 69 -15.99 5.20 -4.86
CA THR A 69 -15.73 4.42 -6.07
C THR A 69 -15.45 5.38 -7.24
N GLY A 70 -14.32 6.08 -7.19
CA GLY A 70 -13.76 6.87 -8.27
C GLY A 70 -13.00 5.97 -9.23
N GLY A 71 -13.75 5.38 -10.17
CA GLY A 71 -13.41 4.99 -11.54
C GLY A 71 -11.99 4.54 -11.95
N ASN A 72 -11.97 3.39 -12.65
CA ASN A 72 -11.02 2.93 -13.67
C ASN A 72 -9.56 2.68 -13.22
N GLU A 73 -8.86 1.65 -13.69
CA GLU A 73 -8.85 1.16 -15.06
C GLU A 73 -8.45 -0.32 -15.06
N LYS A 74 -9.15 -1.13 -15.86
CA LYS A 74 -8.60 -2.41 -16.31
C LYS A 74 -7.37 -2.09 -17.16
N VAL A 75 -6.18 -1.98 -16.55
CA VAL A 75 -4.92 -2.08 -17.29
C VAL A 75 -4.81 -3.54 -17.73
N LYS A 76 -5.53 -3.86 -18.81
CA LYS A 76 -5.20 -4.99 -19.67
C LYS A 76 -3.75 -4.74 -20.07
N LYS A 77 -2.82 -5.48 -19.49
CA LYS A 77 -1.44 -5.58 -19.98
C LYS A 77 -1.52 -6.16 -21.39
N THR A 78 -1.73 -5.31 -22.39
CA THR A 78 -1.57 -5.68 -23.80
C THR A 78 -0.10 -5.98 -23.98
N LYS A 79 0.19 -7.27 -24.13
CA LYS A 79 1.49 -7.83 -24.50
C LYS A 79 2.03 -7.06 -25.71
N GLN A 80 2.93 -6.10 -25.48
CA GLN A 80 3.68 -5.44 -26.55
C GLN A 80 4.56 -6.49 -27.22
N LYS A 81 4.05 -7.05 -28.31
CA LYS A 81 4.77 -7.93 -29.22
C LYS A 81 5.90 -7.08 -29.81
N ARG A 82 7.15 -7.33 -29.39
CA ARG A 82 8.36 -6.74 -29.99
C ARG A 82 8.30 -7.05 -31.48
N ARG A 83 7.95 -6.05 -32.31
CA ARG A 83 8.02 -6.17 -33.76
C ARG A 83 9.50 -6.13 -34.11
N HIS A 84 10.10 -7.30 -34.35
CA HIS A 84 11.35 -7.36 -35.10
C HIS A 84 11.06 -6.79 -36.49
N SER A 85 11.72 -5.68 -36.83
CA SER A 85 11.78 -5.19 -38.20
C SER A 85 12.44 -6.26 -39.07
N PRO A 86 11.89 -6.63 -40.24
CA PRO A 86 12.64 -7.44 -41.19
C PRO A 86 13.71 -6.53 -41.83
N ALA A 87 14.96 -6.98 -41.78
CA ALA A 87 16.06 -6.35 -42.50
C ALA A 87 15.74 -6.35 -44.00
N LYS A 88 15.84 -5.17 -44.62
CA LYS A 88 15.81 -5.01 -46.08
C LYS A 88 16.96 -5.82 -46.69
N ARG A 89 16.65 -6.55 -47.76
CA ARG A 89 17.62 -7.04 -48.75
C ARG A 89 17.37 -6.27 -50.05
#